data_AF-A0A833LGT5-F1
#
_entry.id   AF-A0A833LGT5-F1
#
_cell.length_a   1.000
_cell.length_b   1.000
_cell.length_c   1.000
_cell.angle_alpha   90.00
_cell.angle_beta   90.00
_cell.angle_gamma   90.00
#
_symmetry.space_group_name_H-M   'P 1'
#
loop_
_entity.id
_entity.type
_entity.pdbx_description
1 polymer ?
#
loop_
_entity_poly.entity_id
_entity_poly.type
_entity_poly.pdbx_seq_one_letter_code
_entity_poly.pdbx_strand_id
1 'polypeptide(L)'
;MELVRVTEAGALAAGRWVGLGQKESADGAAVDAMRLMLDTVPMDGVVVIGEGEKDEAPMLFNGEQIGDGSPPSVDIAVDPLEGTTLTARGMPSALSVIALSPRGTMFDPGPCVYMEKIAAGPRAADLISLEDPLEDVIRRLAEAKGGEPGDVTVIMLDRPRHEQAVEALREVGASIRFISDGDVAAALFAVMPDTGIDLLWGVGGTPEGVLSAAAIKCLGGRILGRLWPRDDGERKAAEDAGYEISRVLDTDDLVGGDDAFFAATGVT
;
A
#
# COMPACT_ATOMS: atom_id res chain seq x y z
N MET A 1 -10.32 1.37 18.32
CA MET A 1 -9.98 2.81 18.30
C MET A 1 -8.59 3.10 18.81
N GLU A 2 -7.96 2.29 19.67
CA GLU A 2 -6.59 2.58 20.17
C GLU A 2 -5.54 2.74 19.07
N LEU A 3 -5.64 1.99 17.96
CA LEU A 3 -4.68 2.05 16.85
C LEU A 3 -4.68 3.39 16.09
N VAL A 4 -5.75 4.19 16.14
CA VAL A 4 -5.73 5.54 15.55
C VAL A 4 -4.71 6.43 16.28
N ARG A 5 -4.53 6.23 17.58
CA ARG A 5 -3.58 6.99 18.39
C ARG A 5 -2.13 6.65 18.03
N VAL A 6 -1.90 5.46 17.49
CA VAL A 6 -0.59 5.04 16.99
C VAL A 6 -0.24 5.90 15.77
N THR A 7 -1.10 5.95 14.75
CA THR A 7 -0.85 6.76 13.54
C THR A 7 -0.90 8.25 13.82
N GLU A 8 -1.73 8.72 14.77
CA GLU A 8 -1.69 10.11 15.25
C GLU A 8 -0.33 10.47 15.86
N ALA A 9 0.25 9.59 16.68
CA ALA A 9 1.57 9.83 17.27
C ALA A 9 2.66 9.87 16.20
N GLY A 10 2.66 8.93 15.25
CA GLY A 10 3.57 8.90 14.11
C GLY A 10 3.47 10.18 13.28
N ALA A 11 2.25 10.57 12.89
CA ALA A 11 2.01 11.77 12.09
C ALA A 11 2.40 13.07 12.82
N LEU A 12 2.10 13.20 14.11
CA LEU A 12 2.49 14.38 14.91
C LEU A 12 4.01 14.48 15.07
N ALA A 13 4.72 13.35 15.14
CA ALA A 13 6.18 13.32 15.20
C ALA A 13 6.80 13.69 13.86
N ALA A 14 6.39 13.03 12.77
CA ALA A 14 6.83 13.32 11.40
C ALA A 14 6.50 14.75 10.95
N GLY A 15 5.33 15.27 11.37
CA GLY A 15 4.85 16.61 11.04
C GLY A 15 5.81 17.73 11.42
N ARG A 16 6.68 17.52 12.41
CA ARG A 16 7.73 18.48 12.81
C ARG A 16 8.87 18.60 11.82
N TRP A 17 8.98 17.67 10.88
CA TRP A 17 10.04 17.57 9.87
C TRP A 17 9.57 17.95 8.47
N VAL A 18 8.30 18.32 8.32
CA VAL A 18 7.71 18.71 7.03
C VAL A 18 8.49 19.88 6.42
N GLY A 19 9.01 19.66 5.21
CA GLY A 19 9.76 20.66 4.45
C GLY A 19 11.20 20.92 4.89
N LEU A 20 11.74 20.14 5.84
CA LEU A 20 13.11 20.34 6.35
C LEU A 20 14.19 19.61 5.53
N GLY A 21 13.82 18.82 4.52
CA GLY A 21 14.76 18.06 3.68
C GLY A 21 15.39 16.85 4.38
N GLN A 22 14.88 16.43 5.53
CA GLN A 22 15.48 15.40 6.39
C GLN A 22 14.59 14.15 6.47
N LYS A 23 14.58 13.34 5.39
CA LYS A 23 13.69 12.16 5.29
C LYS A 23 13.92 11.12 6.39
N GLU A 24 15.16 10.72 6.63
CA GLU A 24 15.51 9.71 7.65
C GLU A 24 15.12 10.16 9.07
N SER A 25 15.24 11.47 9.35
CA SER A 25 14.87 12.01 10.66
C SER A 25 13.36 12.14 10.84
N ALA A 26 12.63 12.43 9.77
CA ALA A 26 11.17 12.43 9.79
C ALA A 26 10.63 11.02 10.04
N ASP A 27 11.22 10.04 9.36
CA ASP A 27 10.84 8.63 9.41
C ASP A 27 11.15 8.01 10.77
N GLY A 28 12.40 8.14 11.25
CA GLY A 28 12.79 7.66 12.58
C GLY A 28 11.96 8.29 13.70
N ALA A 29 11.55 9.55 13.57
CA ALA A 29 10.65 10.17 14.55
C ALA A 29 9.24 9.55 14.55
N ALA A 30 8.73 9.14 13.38
CA ALA A 30 7.46 8.44 13.27
C ALA A 30 7.55 7.03 13.86
N VAL A 31 8.61 6.28 13.52
CA VAL A 31 8.91 4.94 14.05
C VAL A 31 8.93 4.97 15.59
N ASP A 32 9.72 5.86 16.18
CA ASP A 32 9.86 6.00 17.64
C ASP A 32 8.50 6.26 18.31
N ALA A 33 7.72 7.18 17.73
CA ALA A 33 6.43 7.58 18.29
C ALA A 33 5.38 6.47 18.19
N MET A 34 5.30 5.79 17.05
CA MET A 34 4.38 4.66 16.86
C MET A 34 4.75 3.49 17.76
N ARG A 35 6.04 3.15 17.83
CA ARG A 35 6.52 2.02 18.64
C ARG A 35 6.17 2.19 20.12
N LEU A 36 6.30 3.40 20.66
CA LEU A 36 5.92 3.72 22.04
C LEU A 36 4.41 3.56 22.28
N MET A 37 3.59 3.97 21.32
CA MET A 37 2.14 3.85 21.44
C MET A 37 1.68 2.40 21.34
N LEU A 38 2.33 1.61 20.49
CA LEU A 38 2.02 0.21 20.27
C LEU A 38 2.23 -0.67 21.51
N ASP A 39 3.19 -0.34 22.39
CA ASP A 39 3.38 -1.02 23.68
C ASP A 39 2.16 -0.91 24.61
N THR A 40 1.28 0.05 24.38
CA THR A 40 0.10 0.29 25.22
C THR A 40 -1.16 -0.41 24.71
N VAL A 41 -1.10 -1.06 23.55
CA VAL A 41 -2.24 -1.70 22.91
C VAL A 41 -2.37 -3.14 23.42
N PRO A 42 -3.54 -3.54 23.98
CA PRO A 42 -3.76 -4.92 24.42
C PRO A 42 -3.94 -5.83 23.20
N MET A 43 -2.88 -6.54 22.82
CA MET A 43 -2.84 -7.50 21.72
C MET A 43 -1.58 -8.39 21.79
N ASP A 44 -1.62 -9.52 21.08
CA ASP A 44 -0.49 -10.40 20.76
C ASP A 44 -0.17 -10.21 19.28
N GLY A 45 0.58 -9.16 18.98
CA GLY A 45 0.88 -8.73 17.62
C GLY A 45 2.24 -9.21 17.14
N VAL A 46 2.32 -9.56 15.85
CA VAL A 46 3.59 -9.80 15.15
C VAL A 46 3.69 -8.88 13.96
N VAL A 47 4.79 -8.16 13.84
CA VAL A 47 5.10 -7.36 12.65
C VAL A 47 5.42 -8.30 11.49
N VAL A 48 4.53 -8.36 10.50
CA VAL A 48 4.76 -9.07 9.23
C VAL A 48 5.40 -8.13 8.21
N ILE A 49 5.00 -6.85 8.25
CA ILE A 49 5.55 -5.78 7.42
C ILE A 49 5.92 -4.61 8.34
N GLY A 50 7.18 -4.20 8.29
CA GLY A 50 7.64 -2.98 8.96
C GLY A 50 8.86 -2.37 8.31
N GLU A 51 9.74 -1.78 9.11
CA GLU A 51 10.90 -0.98 8.65
C GLU A 51 11.99 -1.82 7.94
N GLY A 52 11.92 -3.14 8.08
CA GLY A 52 12.83 -4.08 7.43
C GLY A 52 13.20 -5.26 8.33
N GLU A 53 14.30 -5.92 7.97
CA GLU A 53 14.82 -7.05 8.74
C GLU A 53 15.47 -6.60 10.06
N LYS A 54 15.49 -7.49 11.05
CA LYS A 54 15.98 -7.20 12.41
C LYS A 54 17.40 -6.62 12.47
N ASP A 55 18.26 -7.01 11.53
CA ASP A 55 19.65 -6.54 11.49
C ASP A 55 19.77 -5.13 10.89
N GLU A 56 18.75 -4.65 10.20
CA GLU A 56 18.71 -3.36 9.49
C GLU A 56 17.78 -2.35 10.19
N ALA A 57 16.73 -2.83 10.87
CA ALA A 57 15.74 -2.03 11.58
C ALA A 57 15.79 -2.29 13.11
N PRO A 58 16.11 -1.29 13.94
CA PRO A 58 16.19 -1.47 15.40
C PRO A 58 14.82 -1.65 16.07
N MET A 59 13.75 -1.17 15.43
CA MET A 59 12.36 -1.21 15.89
C MET A 59 11.45 -1.43 14.69
N LEU A 60 10.27 -2.00 14.95
CA LEU A 60 9.26 -2.37 13.96
C LEU A 60 9.84 -3.27 12.84
N PHE A 61 10.74 -4.18 13.22
CA PHE A 61 11.34 -5.12 12.28
C PHE A 61 10.44 -6.34 12.05
N ASN A 62 10.60 -7.01 10.91
CA ASN A 62 9.87 -8.23 10.58
C ASN A 62 10.06 -9.32 11.65
N GLY A 63 8.95 -9.77 12.24
CA GLY A 63 8.91 -10.74 13.34
C GLY A 63 8.94 -10.13 14.75
N GLU A 64 9.00 -8.80 14.89
CA GLU A 64 8.91 -8.17 16.22
C GLU A 64 7.56 -8.46 16.87
N GLN A 65 7.59 -8.80 18.17
CA GLN A 65 6.39 -8.99 18.99
C GLN A 65 5.94 -7.64 19.56
N ILE A 66 4.69 -7.29 19.36
CA ILE A 66 4.12 -5.99 19.74
C ILE A 66 2.85 -6.20 20.56
N GLY A 67 2.66 -5.33 21.57
CA GLY A 67 1.54 -5.39 22.50
C GLY A 67 1.90 -6.12 23.79
N ASP A 68 0.92 -6.28 24.67
CA ASP A 68 1.09 -6.89 26.00
C ASP A 68 0.97 -8.43 26.00
N GLY A 69 0.74 -9.05 24.84
CA GLY A 69 0.57 -10.49 24.67
C GLY A 69 -0.84 -11.00 25.02
N SER A 70 -1.78 -10.11 25.34
CA SER A 70 -3.18 -10.47 25.54
C SER A 70 -3.87 -10.73 24.19
N PRO A 71 -4.91 -11.59 24.12
CA PRO A 71 -5.68 -11.74 22.89
C PRO A 71 -6.29 -10.39 22.42
N PRO A 72 -6.45 -10.18 21.11
CA PRO A 72 -6.30 -11.17 20.03
C PRO A 72 -4.87 -11.36 19.51
N SER A 73 -4.59 -12.52 18.92
CA SER A 73 -3.35 -12.77 18.16
C SER A 73 -3.50 -12.26 16.73
N VAL A 74 -2.65 -11.31 16.33
CA VAL A 74 -2.77 -10.55 15.08
C VAL A 74 -1.45 -10.49 14.31
N ASP A 75 -1.56 -10.34 13.00
CA ASP A 75 -0.50 -9.84 12.12
C ASP A 75 -0.59 -8.31 12.06
N ILE A 76 0.56 -7.65 11.93
CA ILE A 76 0.67 -6.20 11.84
C ILE A 76 1.49 -5.83 10.60
N ALA A 77 0.95 -4.91 9.80
CA ALA A 77 1.72 -4.13 8.85
C ALA A 77 1.78 -2.68 9.31
N VAL A 78 2.96 -2.09 9.32
CA VAL A 78 3.19 -0.68 9.64
C VAL A 78 3.97 0.00 8.52
N ASP A 79 3.56 1.21 8.19
CA ASP A 79 4.36 2.18 7.44
C ASP A 79 4.30 3.50 8.21
N PRO A 80 5.27 3.73 9.11
CA PRO A 80 5.27 4.89 9.99
C PRO A 80 5.24 6.22 9.26
N LEU A 81 5.89 6.30 8.10
CA LEU A 81 5.88 7.48 7.25
C LEU A 81 5.86 7.11 5.76
N GLU A 82 4.67 6.85 5.26
CA GLU A 82 4.43 6.70 3.84
C GLU A 82 4.76 8.02 3.14
N GLY A 83 5.74 7.98 2.22
CA GLY A 83 6.19 9.16 1.51
C GLY A 83 7.15 10.04 2.32
N THR A 84 8.20 9.44 2.89
CA THR A 84 9.30 10.17 3.55
C THR A 84 9.85 11.33 2.70
N THR A 85 9.96 11.16 1.37
CA THR A 85 10.33 12.22 0.42
C THR A 85 9.29 13.33 0.34
N LEU A 86 7.99 12.99 0.36
CA LEU A 86 6.90 13.97 0.35
C LEU A 86 6.98 14.85 1.60
N THR A 87 7.13 14.23 2.77
CA THR A 87 7.31 14.91 4.06
C THR A 87 8.53 15.82 4.03
N ALA A 88 9.70 15.30 3.66
CA ALA A 88 10.94 16.08 3.61
C ALA A 88 10.84 17.30 2.67
N ARG A 89 10.01 17.23 1.62
CA ARG A 89 9.79 18.32 0.66
C ARG A 89 8.56 19.18 0.94
N GLY A 90 7.75 18.84 1.95
CA GLY A 90 6.48 19.52 2.21
C GLY A 90 5.46 19.35 1.09
N MET A 91 5.52 18.22 0.38
CA MET A 91 4.56 17.85 -0.66
C MET A 91 3.35 17.14 -0.04
N PRO A 92 2.15 17.24 -0.63
CA PRO A 92 0.93 16.66 -0.07
C PRO A 92 0.95 15.13 -0.08
N SER A 93 0.04 14.54 0.70
CA SER A 93 -0.30 13.11 0.69
C SER A 93 0.72 12.18 1.35
N ALA A 94 1.55 12.68 2.27
CA ALA A 94 2.27 11.82 3.18
C ALA A 94 1.36 11.34 4.32
N LEU A 95 1.45 10.06 4.67
CA LEU A 95 0.59 9.42 5.68
C LEU A 95 1.44 8.67 6.72
N SER A 96 0.86 8.44 7.89
CA SER A 96 1.32 7.44 8.85
C SER A 96 0.26 6.34 8.92
N VAL A 97 0.64 5.08 8.72
CA VAL A 97 -0.30 3.99 8.41
C VAL A 97 -0.03 2.73 9.25
N ILE A 98 -1.10 2.07 9.68
CA ILE A 98 -1.05 0.75 10.30
C ILE A 98 -2.24 -0.11 9.86
N ALA A 99 -1.99 -1.40 9.66
CA ALA A 99 -3.01 -2.40 9.40
C ALA A 99 -2.82 -3.65 10.27
N LEU A 100 -3.93 -4.26 10.66
CA LEU A 100 -3.98 -5.53 11.40
C LEU A 100 -4.92 -6.51 10.72
N SER A 101 -4.60 -7.79 10.84
CA SER A 101 -5.48 -8.91 10.50
C SER A 101 -5.22 -10.10 11.46
N PRO A 102 -6.08 -11.13 11.50
CA PRO A 102 -5.82 -12.34 12.27
C PRO A 102 -4.45 -12.93 11.94
N ARG A 103 -3.79 -13.53 12.94
CA ARG A 103 -2.47 -14.14 12.77
C ARG A 103 -2.40 -15.08 11.55
N GLY A 104 -1.37 -14.94 10.73
CA GLY A 104 -1.09 -15.77 9.56
C GLY A 104 -2.01 -15.50 8.35
N THR A 105 -2.67 -14.34 8.30
CA THR A 105 -3.55 -13.97 7.18
C THR A 105 -3.00 -12.83 6.33
N MET A 106 -1.97 -12.14 6.80
CA MET A 106 -1.32 -11.08 6.03
C MET A 106 -0.26 -11.69 5.11
N PHE A 107 -0.26 -11.31 3.83
CA PHE A 107 0.73 -11.78 2.87
C PHE A 107 2.13 -11.28 3.25
N ASP A 108 3.06 -12.22 3.34
CA ASP A 108 4.48 -11.94 3.52
C ASP A 108 5.10 -11.55 2.16
N PRO A 109 5.65 -10.34 2.00
CA PRO A 109 6.33 -9.93 0.77
C PRO A 109 7.50 -10.83 0.36
N GLY A 110 8.11 -11.51 1.34
CA GLY A 110 9.29 -12.35 1.13
C GLY A 110 10.42 -11.59 0.43
N PRO A 111 11.16 -12.22 -0.49
CA PRO A 111 12.29 -11.59 -1.17
C PRO A 111 11.86 -10.62 -2.28
N CYS A 112 10.57 -10.56 -2.64
CA CYS A 112 10.10 -9.78 -3.78
C CYS A 112 9.54 -8.43 -3.32
N VAL A 113 10.36 -7.38 -3.43
CA VAL A 113 10.06 -6.06 -2.85
C VAL A 113 9.11 -5.23 -3.71
N TYR A 114 8.85 -5.63 -4.96
CA TYR A 114 7.94 -4.95 -5.88
C TYR A 114 6.77 -5.83 -6.33
N MET A 115 5.63 -5.19 -6.54
CA MET A 115 4.39 -5.78 -7.01
C MET A 115 3.75 -4.85 -8.04
N GLU A 116 3.27 -5.42 -9.14
CA GLU A 116 2.32 -4.78 -10.04
C GLU A 116 0.93 -4.77 -9.39
N LYS A 117 0.32 -3.61 -9.31
CA LYS A 117 -0.91 -3.35 -8.56
C LYS A 117 -1.95 -2.73 -9.49
N ILE A 118 -3.20 -3.17 -9.34
CA ILE A 118 -4.37 -2.49 -9.89
C ILE A 118 -5.46 -2.46 -8.83
N ALA A 119 -6.04 -1.28 -8.57
CA ALA A 119 -7.09 -1.15 -7.56
C ALA A 119 -8.20 -0.20 -8.00
N ALA A 120 -9.44 -0.55 -7.68
CA ALA A 120 -10.63 0.25 -7.99
C ALA A 120 -11.72 0.10 -6.92
N GLY A 121 -12.57 1.12 -6.82
CA GLY A 121 -13.68 1.14 -5.87
C GLY A 121 -14.77 0.09 -6.14
N PRO A 122 -15.73 -0.07 -5.20
CA PRO A 122 -16.72 -1.16 -5.22
C PRO A 122 -17.49 -1.31 -6.54
N ARG A 123 -17.79 -0.22 -7.24
CA ARG A 123 -18.55 -0.24 -8.50
C ARG A 123 -17.75 -0.76 -9.69
N ALA A 124 -16.43 -0.78 -9.58
CA ALA A 124 -15.49 -1.18 -10.63
C ALA A 124 -14.66 -2.41 -10.26
N ALA A 125 -14.89 -2.99 -9.08
CA ALA A 125 -14.15 -4.14 -8.55
C ALA A 125 -14.11 -5.35 -9.50
N ASP A 126 -15.22 -5.63 -10.19
CA ASP A 126 -15.31 -6.77 -11.13
C ASP A 126 -14.81 -6.44 -12.55
N LEU A 127 -14.36 -5.20 -12.79
CA LEU A 127 -13.95 -4.72 -14.10
C LEU A 127 -12.42 -4.68 -14.27
N ILE A 128 -11.67 -4.73 -13.16
CA ILE A 128 -10.20 -4.69 -13.17
C ILE A 128 -9.60 -6.07 -13.43
N SER A 129 -8.46 -6.09 -14.12
CA SER A 129 -7.70 -7.30 -14.45
C SER A 129 -6.22 -6.96 -14.62
N LEU A 130 -5.33 -7.88 -14.21
CA LEU A 130 -3.89 -7.85 -14.53
C LEU A 130 -3.53 -8.80 -15.68
N GLU A 131 -4.49 -9.54 -16.21
CA GLU A 131 -4.32 -10.48 -17.31
C GLU A 131 -4.71 -9.88 -18.66
N ASP A 132 -5.65 -8.92 -18.63
CA ASP A 132 -6.09 -8.21 -19.82
C ASP A 132 -5.19 -7.01 -20.12
N PRO A 133 -5.10 -6.57 -21.39
CA PRO A 133 -4.48 -5.30 -21.74
C PRO A 133 -5.10 -4.14 -20.96
N LEU A 134 -4.27 -3.20 -20.51
CA LEU A 134 -4.71 -2.06 -19.69
C LEU A 134 -5.77 -1.23 -20.41
N GLU A 135 -5.65 -1.06 -21.73
CA GLU A 135 -6.60 -0.36 -22.58
C GLU A 135 -8.00 -0.97 -22.52
N ASP A 136 -8.10 -2.30 -22.41
CA ASP A 136 -9.38 -3.00 -22.31
C ASP A 136 -10.00 -2.84 -20.92
N VAL A 137 -9.19 -2.76 -19.87
CA VAL A 137 -9.66 -2.36 -18.52
C VAL A 137 -10.25 -0.95 -18.58
N ILE A 138 -9.55 0.02 -19.17
CA ILE A 138 -10.04 1.40 -19.28
C ILE A 138 -11.36 1.48 -20.05
N ARG A 139 -11.50 0.77 -21.18
CA ARG A 139 -12.75 0.76 -21.96
C ARG A 139 -13.92 0.21 -21.13
N ARG A 140 -13.71 -0.86 -20.37
CA ARG A 140 -14.74 -1.42 -19.47
C ARG A 140 -15.15 -0.43 -18.37
N LEU A 141 -14.17 0.26 -17.77
CA LEU A 141 -14.45 1.28 -16.75
C LEU A 141 -15.25 2.46 -17.32
N ALA A 142 -14.87 2.94 -18.51
CA ALA A 142 -15.58 4.01 -19.20
C ALA A 142 -17.03 3.62 -19.51
N GLU A 143 -17.25 2.42 -20.07
CA GLU A 143 -18.57 1.90 -20.37
C GLU A 143 -19.44 1.80 -19.11
N ALA A 144 -18.89 1.28 -18.01
CA ALA A 144 -19.61 1.18 -16.73
C ALA A 144 -19.97 2.55 -16.14
N LYS A 145 -19.16 3.60 -16.40
CA LYS A 145 -19.47 4.99 -16.06
C LYS A 145 -20.46 5.65 -17.04
N GLY A 146 -20.76 5.02 -18.17
CA GLY A 146 -21.57 5.59 -19.25
C GLY A 146 -20.86 6.71 -20.01
N GLY A 147 -19.53 6.68 -20.06
CA GLY A 147 -18.67 7.70 -20.67
C GLY A 147 -17.68 7.12 -21.68
N GLU A 148 -16.68 7.92 -22.01
CA GLU A 148 -15.57 7.56 -22.90
C GLU A 148 -14.28 7.32 -22.11
N PRO A 149 -13.24 6.67 -22.68
CA PRO A 149 -11.97 6.47 -21.98
C PRO A 149 -11.37 7.73 -21.34
N GLY A 150 -11.59 8.91 -21.94
CA GLY A 150 -11.14 10.19 -21.38
C GLY A 150 -11.80 10.61 -20.06
N ASP A 151 -12.93 10.00 -19.72
CA ASP A 151 -13.61 10.19 -18.43
C ASP A 151 -13.02 9.30 -17.33
N VAL A 152 -12.07 8.41 -17.65
CA VAL A 152 -11.38 7.55 -16.69
C VAL A 152 -10.05 8.18 -16.30
N THR A 153 -9.85 8.40 -15.00
CA THR A 153 -8.59 8.91 -14.44
C THR A 153 -7.83 7.80 -13.71
N VAL A 154 -6.61 7.51 -14.19
CA VAL A 154 -5.70 6.55 -13.61
C VAL A 154 -4.63 7.27 -12.78
N ILE A 155 -4.51 6.93 -11.49
CA ILE A 155 -3.40 7.39 -10.64
C ILE A 155 -2.25 6.39 -10.69
N MET A 156 -1.01 6.87 -10.81
CA MET A 156 0.17 6.01 -10.89
C MET A 156 1.46 6.73 -10.49
N LEU A 157 2.46 5.96 -10.03
CA LEU A 157 3.80 6.47 -9.77
C LEU A 157 4.49 6.91 -11.07
N ASP A 158 5.09 8.10 -11.05
CA ASP A 158 5.94 8.58 -12.15
C ASP A 158 7.32 7.90 -12.09
N ARG A 159 7.48 6.85 -12.89
CA ARG A 159 8.68 6.00 -12.91
C ARG A 159 8.98 5.54 -14.34
N PRO A 160 10.25 5.43 -14.75
CA PRO A 160 10.61 4.92 -16.09
C PRO A 160 10.03 3.53 -16.40
N ARG A 161 9.93 2.66 -15.39
CA ARG A 161 9.32 1.32 -15.53
C ARG A 161 7.84 1.33 -15.93
N HIS A 162 7.17 2.49 -15.93
CA HIS A 162 5.77 2.62 -16.31
C HIS A 162 5.55 3.28 -17.69
N GLU A 163 6.61 3.60 -18.44
CA GLU A 163 6.50 4.32 -19.72
C GLU A 163 5.58 3.62 -20.72
N GLN A 164 5.68 2.29 -20.84
CA GLN A 164 4.82 1.50 -21.74
C GLN A 164 3.33 1.61 -21.40
N ALA A 165 3.00 1.58 -20.10
CA ALA A 165 1.62 1.73 -19.68
C ALA A 165 1.12 3.18 -19.83
N VAL A 166 1.99 4.17 -19.62
CA VAL A 166 1.68 5.57 -19.90
C VAL A 166 1.34 5.76 -21.38
N GLU A 167 2.08 5.12 -22.29
CA GLU A 167 1.77 5.12 -23.72
C GLU A 167 0.41 4.50 -23.99
N ALA A 168 0.15 3.29 -23.50
CA ALA A 168 -1.14 2.60 -23.65
C ALA A 168 -2.33 3.44 -23.14
N LEU A 169 -2.19 4.05 -21.95
CA LEU A 169 -3.21 4.92 -21.36
C LEU A 169 -3.48 6.17 -22.20
N ARG A 170 -2.42 6.79 -22.75
CA ARG A 170 -2.55 7.95 -23.64
C ARG A 170 -3.17 7.58 -24.99
N GLU A 171 -2.83 6.41 -25.53
CA GLU A 171 -3.38 5.92 -26.80
C GLU A 171 -4.88 5.61 -26.70
N VAL A 172 -5.33 4.98 -25.59
CA VAL A 172 -6.76 4.75 -25.35
C VAL A 172 -7.51 6.04 -24.98
N GLY A 173 -6.78 7.08 -24.55
CA GLY A 173 -7.32 8.41 -24.27
C GLY A 173 -7.65 8.68 -22.81
N ALA A 174 -7.19 7.84 -21.87
CA ALA A 174 -7.40 8.03 -20.43
C ALA A 174 -6.62 9.22 -19.86
N SER A 175 -7.15 9.81 -18.78
CA SER A 175 -6.43 10.82 -17.99
C SER A 175 -5.47 10.14 -17.01
N ILE A 176 -4.26 10.72 -16.84
CA ILE A 176 -3.25 10.18 -15.92
C ILE A 176 -2.95 11.20 -14.82
N ARG A 177 -3.07 10.77 -13.56
CA ARG A 177 -2.61 11.50 -12.38
C ARG A 177 -1.28 10.91 -11.91
N PHE A 178 -0.19 11.57 -12.25
CA PHE A 178 1.12 11.19 -11.74
C PHE A 178 1.29 11.59 -10.26
N ILE A 179 1.90 10.69 -9.50
CA ILE A 179 2.43 10.91 -8.15
C ILE A 179 3.90 10.55 -8.08
N SER A 180 4.68 11.26 -7.27
CA SER A 180 6.10 10.91 -7.10
C SER A 180 6.28 9.73 -6.16
N ASP A 181 5.49 9.64 -5.10
CA ASP A 181 5.60 8.64 -4.03
C ASP A 181 4.20 8.45 -3.39
N GLY A 182 4.06 7.43 -2.54
CA GLY A 182 2.84 7.20 -1.75
C GLY A 182 1.72 6.53 -2.54
N ASP A 183 1.88 5.24 -2.85
CA ASP A 183 0.86 4.49 -3.59
C ASP A 183 -0.20 3.80 -2.70
N VAL A 184 -0.06 3.81 -1.37
CA VAL A 184 -1.17 3.46 -0.46
C VAL A 184 -2.19 4.59 -0.45
N ALA A 185 -1.75 5.84 -0.31
CA ALA A 185 -2.62 7.01 -0.47
C ALA A 185 -3.32 7.01 -1.85
N ALA A 186 -2.61 6.62 -2.91
CA ALA A 186 -3.18 6.49 -4.25
C ALA A 186 -4.24 5.39 -4.35
N ALA A 187 -4.01 4.23 -3.72
CA ALA A 187 -4.99 3.15 -3.64
C ALA A 187 -6.27 3.61 -2.93
N LEU A 188 -6.12 4.34 -1.82
CA LEU A 188 -7.26 4.94 -1.11
C LEU A 188 -8.04 5.90 -2.02
N PHE A 189 -7.35 6.77 -2.77
CA PHE A 189 -8.03 7.67 -3.70
C PHE A 189 -8.81 6.93 -4.79
N ALA A 190 -8.30 5.80 -5.29
CA ALA A 190 -8.97 5.02 -6.33
C ALA A 190 -10.21 4.24 -5.83
N VAL A 191 -10.31 3.98 -4.52
CA VAL A 191 -11.44 3.22 -3.95
C VAL A 191 -12.49 4.08 -3.26
N MET A 192 -12.11 5.27 -2.79
CA MET A 192 -13.03 6.22 -2.16
C MET A 192 -13.88 6.97 -3.20
N PRO A 193 -15.14 7.30 -2.87
CA PRO A 193 -15.97 8.14 -3.72
C PRO A 193 -15.47 9.59 -3.77
N ASP A 194 -15.84 10.31 -4.83
CA ASP A 194 -15.67 11.76 -4.98
C ASP A 194 -14.21 12.28 -4.95
N THR A 195 -13.22 11.41 -5.21
CA THR A 195 -11.79 11.78 -5.32
C THR A 195 -11.39 12.25 -6.72
N GLY A 196 -12.21 11.91 -7.73
CA GLY A 196 -11.88 12.11 -9.14
C GLY A 196 -10.89 11.09 -9.71
N ILE A 197 -10.54 10.05 -8.95
CA ILE A 197 -9.66 8.95 -9.38
C ILE A 197 -10.50 7.67 -9.50
N ASP A 198 -10.35 6.97 -10.63
CA ASP A 198 -11.12 5.76 -10.93
C ASP A 198 -10.32 4.46 -10.73
N LEU A 199 -9.00 4.55 -10.91
CA LEU A 199 -8.12 3.40 -10.96
C LEU A 199 -6.73 3.76 -10.44
N LEU A 200 -6.17 2.95 -9.55
CA LEU A 200 -4.73 2.87 -9.34
C LEU A 200 -4.18 1.80 -10.29
N TRP A 201 -3.08 2.10 -10.99
CA TRP A 201 -2.31 1.09 -11.72
C TRP A 201 -0.80 1.35 -11.62
N GLY A 202 0.00 0.29 -11.47
CA GLY A 202 1.44 0.34 -11.67
C GLY A 202 2.24 -0.56 -10.74
N VAL A 203 3.56 -0.55 -10.91
CA VAL A 203 4.52 -1.30 -10.10
C VAL A 203 5.03 -0.42 -8.95
N GLY A 204 4.78 -0.87 -7.73
CA GLY A 204 5.22 -0.24 -6.49
C GLY A 204 5.62 -1.27 -5.45
N GLY A 205 5.88 -0.85 -4.21
CA GLY A 205 6.34 -1.79 -3.20
C GLY A 205 5.28 -2.84 -2.85
N THR A 206 5.73 -4.08 -2.64
CA THR A 206 4.87 -5.19 -2.19
C THR A 206 4.26 -4.93 -0.80
N PRO A 207 5.04 -4.45 0.21
CA PRO A 207 4.49 -4.10 1.52
C PRO A 207 3.30 -3.13 1.46
N GLU A 208 3.41 -2.08 0.64
CA GLU A 208 2.39 -1.07 0.41
C GLU A 208 1.16 -1.65 -0.29
N GLY A 209 1.34 -2.67 -1.14
CA GLY A 209 0.24 -3.43 -1.73
C GLY A 209 -0.60 -4.16 -0.68
N VAL A 210 0.05 -4.76 0.32
CA VAL A 210 -0.62 -5.46 1.43
C VAL A 210 -1.34 -4.47 2.36
N LEU A 211 -0.70 -3.35 2.70
CA LEU A 211 -1.34 -2.24 3.44
C LEU A 211 -2.58 -1.72 2.70
N SER A 212 -2.46 -1.51 1.39
CA SER A 212 -3.58 -1.09 0.54
C SER A 212 -4.70 -2.12 0.52
N ALA A 213 -4.39 -3.43 0.46
CA ALA A 213 -5.38 -4.49 0.51
C ALA A 213 -6.16 -4.49 1.83
N ALA A 214 -5.51 -4.29 2.98
CA ALA A 214 -6.19 -4.16 4.26
C ALA A 214 -7.18 -2.99 4.27
N ALA A 215 -6.78 -1.82 3.75
CA ALA A 215 -7.66 -0.67 3.62
C ALA A 215 -8.86 -0.94 2.69
N ILE A 216 -8.59 -1.49 1.51
CA ILE A 216 -9.61 -1.76 0.48
C ILE A 216 -10.60 -2.81 0.96
N LYS A 217 -10.15 -3.81 1.72
CA LYS A 217 -11.03 -4.79 2.38
C LYS A 217 -12.00 -4.11 3.35
N CYS A 218 -11.55 -3.11 4.09
CA CYS A 218 -12.40 -2.35 5.02
C CYS A 218 -13.37 -1.39 4.31
N LEU A 219 -12.91 -0.72 3.25
CA LEU A 219 -13.69 0.29 2.52
C LEU A 219 -14.63 -0.31 1.46
N GLY A 220 -14.35 -1.55 1.05
CA GLY A 220 -14.90 -2.16 -0.15
C GLY A 220 -14.17 -1.71 -1.41
N GLY A 221 -14.19 -2.56 -2.42
CA GLY A 221 -13.43 -2.39 -3.66
C GLY A 221 -12.66 -3.65 -3.97
N ARG A 222 -11.67 -3.54 -4.84
CA ARG A 222 -10.76 -4.64 -5.16
C ARG A 222 -9.38 -4.11 -5.48
N ILE A 223 -8.38 -4.82 -4.98
CA ILE A 223 -6.99 -4.74 -5.45
C ILE A 223 -6.58 -6.10 -5.96
N LEU A 224 -5.87 -6.11 -7.09
CA LEU A 224 -5.12 -7.25 -7.59
C LEU A 224 -3.63 -6.91 -7.56
N GLY A 225 -2.83 -7.90 -7.21
CA GLY A 225 -1.38 -7.83 -7.14
C GLY A 225 -0.73 -8.94 -7.97
N ARG A 226 0.43 -8.67 -8.57
CA ARG A 226 1.31 -9.69 -9.16
C ARG A 226 2.75 -9.36 -8.80
N LEU A 227 3.48 -10.32 -8.25
CA LEU A 227 4.88 -10.11 -7.85
C LEU A 227 5.71 -9.68 -9.06
N TRP A 228 6.60 -8.70 -8.85
CA TRP A 228 7.40 -8.09 -9.89
C TRP A 228 8.89 -8.15 -9.52
N PRO A 229 9.57 -9.29 -9.77
CA PRO A 229 11.01 -9.37 -9.51
C PRO A 229 11.78 -8.43 -10.42
N ARG A 230 12.74 -7.69 -9.85
CA ARG A 230 13.57 -6.72 -10.60
C ARG A 230 14.57 -7.39 -11.53
N ASP A 231 15.01 -8.60 -11.18
CA ASP A 231 16.00 -9.37 -11.91
C ASP A 231 15.80 -10.88 -11.71
N ASP A 232 16.56 -11.68 -12.45
CA ASP A 232 16.50 -13.14 -12.40
C ASP A 232 16.92 -13.72 -11.03
N GLY A 233 17.74 -12.98 -10.27
CA GLY A 233 18.16 -13.38 -8.94
C GLY A 233 17.02 -13.30 -7.94
N GLU A 234 16.32 -12.16 -7.90
CA GLU A 234 15.12 -11.96 -7.08
C GLU A 234 14.00 -12.93 -7.48
N ARG A 235 13.82 -13.15 -8.80
CA ARG A 235 12.86 -14.15 -9.31
C ARG A 235 13.16 -15.54 -8.76
N LYS A 236 14.40 -15.98 -8.90
CA LYS A 236 14.81 -17.31 -8.43
C LYS A 236 14.69 -17.42 -6.91
N ALA A 237 15.09 -16.39 -6.16
CA ALA A 237 14.96 -16.40 -4.70
C ALA A 237 13.49 -16.53 -4.27
N ALA A 238 12.57 -15.84 -4.94
CA ALA A 238 11.14 -15.96 -4.70
C ALA A 238 10.59 -17.35 -5.07
N GLU A 239 10.98 -17.91 -6.23
CA GLU A 239 10.58 -19.26 -6.64
C GLU A 239 11.14 -20.34 -5.69
N ASP A 240 12.42 -20.23 -5.28
CA ASP A 240 13.06 -21.14 -4.31
C ASP A 240 12.39 -21.06 -2.92
N ALA A 241 11.81 -19.90 -2.57
CA ALA A 241 11.01 -19.70 -1.36
C ALA A 241 9.53 -20.14 -1.51
N GLY A 242 9.12 -20.60 -2.69
CA GLY A 242 7.79 -21.14 -2.96
C GLY A 242 6.76 -20.15 -3.48
N TYR A 243 7.15 -18.94 -3.89
CA TYR A 243 6.25 -17.96 -4.47
C TYR A 243 5.97 -18.24 -5.95
N GLU A 244 4.70 -18.15 -6.35
CA GLU A 244 4.28 -18.23 -7.75
C GLU A 244 4.26 -16.85 -8.41
N ILE A 245 5.34 -16.49 -9.12
CA ILE A 245 5.53 -15.12 -9.65
C ILE A 245 4.44 -14.68 -10.63
N SER A 246 3.91 -15.61 -11.43
CA SER A 246 2.87 -15.30 -12.41
C SER A 246 1.46 -15.23 -11.81
N ARG A 247 1.28 -15.65 -10.56
CA ARG A 247 -0.03 -15.68 -9.91
C ARG A 247 -0.53 -14.25 -9.69
N VAL A 248 -1.80 -14.03 -10.04
CA VAL A 248 -2.53 -12.85 -9.61
C VAL A 248 -3.09 -13.12 -8.22
N LEU A 249 -2.68 -12.29 -7.27
CA LEU A 249 -3.16 -12.26 -5.90
C LEU A 249 -4.33 -11.29 -5.84
N ASP A 250 -5.47 -11.72 -5.31
CA ASP A 250 -6.56 -10.80 -5.03
C ASP A 250 -6.46 -10.17 -3.62
N THR A 251 -7.49 -9.42 -3.23
CA THR A 251 -7.53 -8.75 -1.92
C THR A 251 -7.49 -9.74 -0.75
N ASP A 252 -8.11 -10.92 -0.88
CA ASP A 252 -8.14 -11.95 0.16
C ASP A 252 -6.87 -12.79 0.19
N ASP A 253 -6.16 -12.88 -0.94
CA ASP A 253 -4.80 -13.44 -1.00
C ASP A 253 -3.76 -12.53 -0.33
N LEU A 254 -3.93 -11.21 -0.43
CA LEU A 254 -3.03 -10.23 0.18
C LEU A 254 -3.31 -10.04 1.68
N VAL A 255 -4.58 -9.99 2.07
CA VAL A 255 -5.03 -9.90 3.47
C VAL A 255 -6.25 -10.79 3.65
N GLY A 256 -6.03 -12.01 4.13
CA GLY A 256 -7.06 -13.00 4.40
C GLY A 256 -7.85 -12.74 5.69
N GLY A 257 -8.78 -13.65 6.00
CA GLY A 257 -9.65 -13.57 7.17
C GLY A 257 -10.81 -12.58 7.00
N ASP A 258 -11.81 -12.63 7.89
CA ASP A 258 -12.99 -11.75 7.79
C ASP A 258 -12.80 -10.42 8.52
N ASP A 259 -11.85 -10.37 9.47
CA ASP A 259 -11.57 -9.20 10.30
C ASP A 259 -10.28 -8.53 9.81
N ALA A 260 -10.39 -7.33 9.25
CA ALA A 260 -9.23 -6.47 8.97
C ALA A 260 -9.44 -5.12 9.65
N PHE A 261 -8.35 -4.51 10.11
CA PHE A 261 -8.36 -3.16 10.64
C PHE A 261 -7.31 -2.34 9.91
N PHE A 262 -7.66 -1.12 9.54
CA PHE A 262 -6.76 -0.16 8.92
C PHE A 262 -6.95 1.21 9.59
N ALA A 263 -5.84 1.89 9.89
CA ALA A 263 -5.85 3.28 10.31
C ALA A 263 -4.74 4.05 9.58
N ALA A 264 -5.05 5.29 9.23
CA ALA A 264 -4.11 6.22 8.66
C ALA A 264 -4.34 7.63 9.21
N THR A 265 -3.27 8.38 9.45
CA THR A 265 -3.31 9.79 9.82
C THR A 265 -2.46 10.60 8.85
N GLY A 266 -3.00 11.70 8.33
CA GLY A 266 -2.29 12.58 7.41
C GLY A 266 -1.14 13.33 8.06
N VAL A 267 0.00 13.37 7.38
CA VAL A 267 1.17 14.19 7.72
C VAL A 267 1.17 15.48 6.90
N THR A 268 0.81 15.42 5.61
CA THR A 268 0.77 16.57 4.67
C THR A 268 -0.43 16.57 3.73
#